data_AF-A0A957BHF5-F1
#
_entry.id   AF-A0A957BHF5-F1
#
_cell.length_a   1.000
_cell.length_b   1.000
_cell.length_c   1.000
_cell.angle_alpha   90.00
_cell.angle_beta   90.00
_cell.angle_gamma   90.00
#
_symmetry.space_group_name_H-M   'P 1'
#
loop_
_entity.id
_entity.type
_entity.pdbx_description
1 polymer ?
#
loop_
_entity_poly.entity_id
_entity_poly.type
_entity_poly.pdbx_seq_one_letter_code
_entity_poly.pdbx_strand_id
1 'polypeptide(L)'
;NWLNEAPANITASERSLEHGSYIIEGLETGRLYRGHFNVINQGHITNLPDGCVIEIPGYVDHNGINMPVVGDLPMAITATCSASVHVQQMGMEAAVHGDVMLLKQAMLHDPLVAAVCNPEEVWQMTDEMLVAQSQWLPNYAPDAIADAAKRLDDHEANGTRVRLLHTEGAARLHTRTPEEMAQDEMAKATAKTSDKG
;
A
#
# COMPACT_ATOMS: atom_id res chain seq x y z
N ASN A 1 28.43 6.50 -8.09
CA ASN A 1 28.16 5.05 -8.15
C ASN A 1 28.37 4.54 -6.73
N TRP A 2 27.29 4.36 -5.97
CA TRP A 2 27.35 4.00 -4.55
C TRP A 2 28.01 2.63 -4.29
N LEU A 3 28.12 1.79 -5.33
CA LEU A 3 28.85 0.52 -5.30
C LEU A 3 30.38 0.69 -5.19
N ASN A 4 30.92 1.88 -5.48
CA ASN A 4 32.36 2.17 -5.41
C ASN A 4 32.76 2.87 -4.11
N GLU A 5 31.80 3.16 -3.21
CA GLU A 5 32.07 3.78 -1.92
C GLU A 5 32.56 2.73 -0.92
N ALA A 6 33.40 3.15 0.02
CA ALA A 6 33.81 2.25 1.10
C ALA A 6 32.56 1.83 1.90
N PRO A 7 32.39 0.54 2.21
CA PRO A 7 31.21 0.07 2.93
C PRO A 7 31.09 0.81 4.27
N ALA A 8 29.89 1.28 4.56
CA ALA A 8 29.61 1.94 5.84
C ALA A 8 29.95 0.99 6.99
N ASN A 9 30.59 1.52 8.03
CA ASN A 9 30.86 0.77 9.24
C ASN A 9 29.55 0.65 10.04
N ILE A 10 28.79 -0.42 9.83
CA ILE A 10 27.50 -0.62 10.50
C ILE A 10 27.76 -1.22 11.87
N THR A 11 27.81 -0.38 12.91
CA THR A 11 27.86 -0.84 14.30
C THR A 11 26.46 -1.11 14.85
N ALA A 12 26.35 -1.85 15.96
CA ALA A 12 25.05 -2.12 16.59
C ALA A 12 24.29 -0.84 17.00
N SER A 13 25.00 0.24 17.32
CA SER A 13 24.44 1.57 17.62
C SER A 13 23.99 2.35 16.39
N GLU A 14 24.47 1.98 15.21
CA GLU A 14 24.19 2.63 13.92
C GLU A 14 23.27 1.79 13.04
N ARG A 15 22.76 0.67 13.59
CA ARG A 15 21.78 -0.19 12.93
C ARG A 15 20.51 0.60 12.65
N SER A 16 19.97 0.45 11.44
CA SER A 16 18.70 1.07 11.08
C SER A 16 17.54 0.48 11.91
N LEU A 17 16.41 1.18 11.89
CA LEU A 17 15.16 0.71 12.52
C LEU A 17 14.45 -0.36 11.69
N GLU A 18 15.04 -0.81 10.58
CA GLU A 18 14.48 -1.83 9.71
C GLU A 18 14.46 -3.20 10.39
N HIS A 19 13.29 -3.84 10.38
CA HIS A 19 13.03 -5.06 11.15
C HIS A 19 13.86 -6.26 10.66
N GLY A 20 14.16 -6.33 9.35
CA GLY A 20 14.78 -7.50 8.71
C GLY A 20 16.06 -7.98 9.40
N SER A 21 16.93 -7.06 9.78
CA SER A 21 18.16 -7.42 10.47
C SER A 21 17.89 -8.00 11.87
N TYR A 22 16.95 -7.43 12.64
CA TYR A 22 16.60 -7.91 13.99
C TYR A 22 15.93 -9.28 13.97
N ILE A 23 15.14 -9.56 12.92
CA ILE A 23 14.55 -10.87 12.68
C ILE A 23 15.66 -11.91 12.49
N ILE A 24 16.63 -11.64 11.61
CA ILE A 24 17.77 -12.55 11.37
C ILE A 24 18.57 -12.76 12.67
N GLU A 25 18.89 -11.70 13.41
CA GLU A 25 19.59 -11.84 14.69
C GLU A 25 18.79 -12.70 15.68
N GLY A 26 17.48 -12.51 15.78
CA GLY A 26 16.64 -13.30 16.68
C GLY A 26 16.63 -14.78 16.34
N LEU A 27 16.55 -15.13 15.05
CA LEU A 27 16.64 -16.51 14.57
C LEU A 27 18.02 -17.14 14.84
N GLU A 28 19.09 -16.42 14.50
CA GLU A 28 20.46 -16.94 14.58
C GLU A 28 21.00 -17.02 16.01
N THR A 29 20.65 -16.06 16.86
CA THR A 29 21.25 -15.92 18.20
C THR A 29 20.30 -16.26 19.35
N GLY A 30 19.00 -16.36 19.08
CA GLY A 30 17.97 -16.51 20.11
C GLY A 30 17.69 -15.24 20.91
N ARG A 31 18.28 -14.09 20.55
CA ARG A 31 17.92 -12.81 21.15
C ARG A 31 16.46 -12.47 20.80
N LEU A 32 15.60 -12.46 21.82
CA LEU A 32 14.18 -12.18 21.62
C LEU A 32 13.97 -10.83 20.93
N TYR A 33 13.32 -10.85 19.78
CA TYR A 33 12.87 -9.67 19.06
C TYR A 33 11.33 -9.64 19.02
N ARG A 34 10.75 -8.47 19.32
CA ARG A 34 9.31 -8.21 19.21
C ARG A 34 9.08 -7.19 18.11
N GLY A 35 8.27 -7.55 17.12
CA GLY A 35 7.91 -6.71 15.99
C GLY A 35 6.44 -6.87 15.60
N HIS A 36 6.04 -6.21 14.52
CA HIS A 36 4.77 -6.46 13.85
C HIS A 36 5.04 -7.15 12.51
N PHE A 37 4.24 -8.15 12.18
CA PHE A 37 4.46 -9.02 11.04
C PHE A 37 3.18 -9.22 10.26
N ASN A 38 3.31 -9.18 8.94
CA ASN A 38 2.26 -9.55 8.01
C ASN A 38 2.21 -11.07 7.90
N VAL A 39 1.09 -11.66 8.30
CA VAL A 39 0.83 -13.11 8.25
C VAL A 39 -0.56 -13.38 7.71
N ILE A 40 -0.79 -14.58 7.17
CA ILE A 40 -2.13 -15.01 6.78
C ILE A 40 -2.93 -15.21 8.07
N ASN A 41 -4.13 -14.60 8.14
CA ASN A 41 -5.05 -14.84 9.23
C ASN A 41 -5.52 -16.29 9.20
N GLN A 42 -5.29 -16.99 10.29
CA GLN A 42 -5.67 -18.38 10.53
C GLN A 42 -6.23 -18.47 11.96
N GLY A 43 -7.25 -17.67 12.25
CA GLY A 43 -7.82 -17.51 13.58
C GLY A 43 -7.00 -16.65 14.54
N HIS A 44 -6.01 -15.89 14.05
CA HIS A 44 -5.23 -14.97 14.89
C HIS A 44 -6.07 -13.77 15.32
N ILE A 45 -6.83 -13.19 14.39
CA ILE A 45 -7.91 -12.24 14.67
C ILE A 45 -9.23 -12.95 14.36
N THR A 46 -9.96 -13.34 15.40
CA THR A 46 -11.05 -14.32 15.32
C THR A 46 -12.31 -13.81 14.65
N ASN A 47 -12.47 -12.49 14.57
CA ASN A 47 -13.60 -11.83 13.92
C ASN A 47 -13.23 -11.13 12.60
N LEU A 48 -12.07 -11.44 12.01
CA LEU A 48 -11.76 -11.15 10.61
C LEU A 48 -11.77 -12.45 9.79
N PRO A 49 -12.02 -12.39 8.46
CA PRO A 49 -11.96 -13.56 7.61
C PRO A 49 -10.59 -14.26 7.68
N ASP A 50 -10.59 -15.59 7.65
CA ASP A 50 -9.35 -16.34 7.41
C ASP A 50 -8.89 -16.16 5.96
N GLY A 51 -7.58 -16.31 5.74
CA GLY A 51 -6.96 -16.16 4.43
C GLY A 51 -6.60 -14.72 4.04
N CYS A 52 -7.11 -13.70 4.75
CA CYS A 52 -6.62 -12.33 4.57
C CYS A 52 -5.25 -12.15 5.21
N VAL A 53 -4.45 -11.20 4.72
CA VAL A 53 -3.20 -10.81 5.40
C VAL A 53 -3.53 -9.85 6.53
N ILE A 54 -3.01 -10.13 7.72
CA ILE A 54 -3.12 -9.27 8.90
C ILE A 54 -1.73 -8.88 9.36
N GLU A 55 -1.62 -7.69 9.97
CA GLU A 55 -0.40 -7.25 10.63
C GLU A 55 -0.62 -7.24 12.15
N ILE A 56 0.08 -8.12 12.87
CA ILE A 56 -0.06 -8.26 14.32
C ILE A 56 1.30 -8.36 15.01
N PRO A 57 1.39 -8.09 16.33
CA PRO A 57 2.62 -8.31 17.08
C PRO A 57 3.06 -9.77 17.02
N GLY A 58 4.34 -10.01 16.80
CA GLY A 58 4.95 -11.34 16.84
C GLY A 58 6.28 -11.32 17.57
N TYR A 59 6.78 -12.52 17.88
CA TYR A 59 8.04 -12.73 18.59
C TYR A 59 8.97 -13.61 17.76
N VAL A 60 10.23 -13.22 17.68
CA VAL A 60 11.26 -13.96 16.97
C VAL A 60 12.34 -14.36 17.96
N ASP A 61 12.63 -15.65 18.01
CA ASP A 61 13.72 -16.23 18.77
C ASP A 61 14.29 -17.44 18.02
N HIS A 62 15.09 -18.26 18.71
CA HIS A 62 15.73 -19.43 18.11
C HIS A 62 14.74 -20.52 17.65
N ASN A 63 13.50 -20.49 18.16
CA ASN A 63 12.44 -21.42 17.76
C ASN A 63 11.66 -20.94 16.53
N GLY A 64 11.97 -19.75 16.01
CA GLY A 64 11.33 -19.18 14.84
C GLY A 64 10.46 -17.96 15.15
N ILE A 65 9.48 -17.71 14.27
CA ILE A 65 8.53 -16.62 14.38
C ILE A 65 7.24 -17.16 15.01
N ASN A 66 6.90 -16.63 16.18
CA ASN A 66 5.74 -17.04 16.95
C ASN A 66 4.69 -15.93 16.92
N MET A 67 3.51 -16.28 16.40
CA MET A 67 2.38 -15.37 16.24
C MET A 67 1.30 -15.68 17.28
N PRO A 68 0.95 -14.73 18.18
CA PRO A 68 -0.09 -14.94 19.16
C PRO A 68 -1.49 -14.88 18.53
N VAL A 69 -2.47 -15.48 19.20
CA VAL A 69 -3.88 -15.19 18.94
C VAL A 69 -4.23 -13.88 19.64
N VAL A 70 -4.67 -12.89 18.86
CA VAL A 70 -5.14 -11.59 19.34
C VAL A 70 -6.58 -11.71 19.85
N GLY A 71 -7.40 -12.53 19.18
CA GLY A 71 -8.82 -12.66 19.44
C GLY A 71 -9.65 -11.61 18.70
N ASP A 72 -10.79 -11.24 19.26
CA ASP A 72 -11.72 -10.31 18.63
C ASP A 72 -11.20 -8.87 18.71
N LEU A 73 -11.19 -8.20 17.56
CA LEU A 73 -11.04 -6.75 17.53
C LEU A 73 -12.33 -6.07 18.00
N PRO A 74 -12.24 -4.83 18.55
CA PRO A 74 -13.43 -4.03 18.82
C PRO A 74 -14.28 -3.85 17.56
N MET A 75 -15.60 -3.82 17.73
CA MET A 75 -16.57 -3.81 16.62
C MET A 75 -16.27 -2.74 15.55
N ALA A 76 -15.98 -1.51 15.97
CA ALA A 76 -15.69 -0.41 15.05
C ALA A 76 -14.41 -0.63 14.23
N ILE A 77 -13.39 -1.25 14.83
CA ILE A 77 -12.13 -1.57 14.14
C ILE A 77 -12.35 -2.72 13.17
N THR A 78 -13.04 -3.77 13.62
CA THR A 78 -13.38 -4.94 12.79
C THR A 78 -14.17 -4.53 11.55
N ALA A 79 -15.15 -3.63 11.70
CA ALA A 79 -15.95 -3.13 10.57
C ALA A 79 -15.08 -2.44 9.51
N THR A 80 -14.21 -1.52 9.93
CA THR A 80 -13.29 -0.82 9.02
C THR A 80 -12.31 -1.77 8.34
N CYS A 81 -11.67 -2.65 9.11
CA CYS A 81 -10.72 -3.63 8.58
C CYS A 81 -11.38 -4.61 7.61
N SER A 82 -12.60 -5.08 7.91
CA SER A 82 -13.33 -6.02 7.05
C SER A 82 -13.66 -5.43 5.69
N ALA A 83 -14.03 -4.14 5.63
CA ALA A 83 -14.26 -3.46 4.37
C ALA A 83 -12.99 -3.46 3.49
N SER A 84 -11.84 -3.09 4.05
CA SER A 84 -10.56 -3.11 3.33
C SER A 84 -10.15 -4.53 2.91
N VAL A 85 -10.34 -5.52 3.78
CA VAL A 85 -10.05 -6.93 3.48
C VAL A 85 -10.87 -7.40 2.28
N HIS A 86 -12.16 -7.09 2.23
CA HIS A 86 -13.00 -7.52 1.11
C HIS A 86 -12.66 -6.81 -0.20
N VAL A 87 -12.29 -5.52 -0.17
CA VAL A 87 -11.78 -4.81 -1.35
C VAL A 87 -10.52 -5.48 -1.89
N GLN A 88 -9.57 -5.81 -1.01
CA GLN A 88 -8.32 -6.49 -1.37
C GLN A 88 -8.57 -7.90 -1.90
N GLN A 89 -9.49 -8.65 -1.29
CA GLN A 89 -9.88 -9.97 -1.75
C GLN A 89 -10.50 -9.91 -3.15
N MET A 90 -11.45 -9.01 -3.41
CA MET A 90 -12.02 -8.84 -4.75
C MET A 90 -10.96 -8.44 -5.77
N GLY A 91 -10.05 -7.52 -5.43
CA GLY A 91 -8.96 -7.12 -6.31
C GLY A 91 -7.99 -8.27 -6.63
N MET A 92 -7.66 -9.09 -5.63
CA MET A 92 -6.85 -10.30 -5.80
C MET A 92 -7.55 -11.32 -6.70
N GLU A 93 -8.81 -11.65 -6.41
CA GLU A 93 -9.60 -12.61 -7.19
C GLU A 93 -9.75 -12.15 -8.65
N ALA A 94 -10.01 -10.85 -8.86
CA ALA A 94 -10.08 -10.25 -10.18
C ALA A 94 -8.75 -10.35 -10.93
N ALA A 95 -7.62 -10.07 -10.27
CA ALA A 95 -6.30 -10.14 -10.88
C ALA A 95 -5.85 -11.58 -11.19
N VAL A 96 -6.21 -12.55 -10.33
CA VAL A 96 -5.89 -13.97 -10.55
C VAL A 96 -6.70 -14.54 -11.71
N HIS A 97 -7.99 -14.21 -11.78
CA HIS A 97 -8.92 -14.77 -12.77
C HIS A 97 -9.10 -13.92 -14.04
N GLY A 98 -8.53 -12.72 -14.07
CA GLY A 98 -8.73 -11.77 -15.17
C GLY A 98 -10.15 -11.21 -15.26
N ASP A 99 -10.87 -11.12 -14.13
CA ASP A 99 -12.27 -10.70 -14.07
C ASP A 99 -12.40 -9.18 -13.96
N VAL A 100 -12.70 -8.53 -15.08
CA VAL A 100 -12.87 -7.06 -15.17
C VAL A 100 -14.10 -6.58 -14.38
N MET A 101 -15.16 -7.39 -14.30
CA MET A 101 -16.36 -6.99 -13.56
C MET A 101 -16.08 -6.99 -12.06
N LEU A 102 -15.43 -8.04 -11.56
CA LEU A 102 -15.02 -8.10 -10.15
C LEU A 102 -14.01 -7.01 -9.81
N LEU A 103 -13.11 -6.65 -10.74
CA LEU A 103 -12.21 -5.50 -10.58
C LEU A 103 -12.99 -4.19 -10.39
N LYS A 104 -13.99 -3.92 -11.24
CA LYS A 104 -14.86 -2.74 -11.13
C LYS A 104 -15.64 -2.74 -9.82
N GLN A 105 -16.14 -3.89 -9.39
CA GLN A 105 -16.80 -4.04 -8.09
C GLN A 105 -15.85 -3.76 -6.92
N ALA A 106 -14.60 -4.22 -6.99
CA ALA A 106 -13.59 -3.91 -5.99
C ALA A 106 -13.39 -2.40 -5.83
N MET A 107 -13.27 -1.68 -6.95
CA MET A 107 -13.11 -0.22 -6.96
C MET A 107 -14.35 0.51 -6.43
N LEU A 108 -15.56 0.02 -6.72
CA LEU A 108 -16.80 0.58 -6.18
C LEU A 108 -16.92 0.42 -4.66
N HIS A 109 -16.33 -0.65 -4.11
CA HIS A 109 -16.36 -0.93 -2.67
C HIS A 109 -15.25 -0.24 -1.89
N ASP A 110 -14.24 0.32 -2.55
CA ASP A 110 -13.19 1.07 -1.87
C ASP A 110 -13.77 2.36 -1.24
N PRO A 111 -13.62 2.56 0.09
CA PRO A 111 -14.24 3.69 0.78
C PRO A 111 -13.79 5.07 0.30
N LEU A 112 -12.53 5.21 -0.14
CA LEU A 112 -12.03 6.48 -0.63
C LEU A 112 -12.56 6.74 -2.04
N VAL A 113 -12.51 5.74 -2.92
CA VAL A 113 -13.05 5.84 -4.28
C VAL A 113 -14.54 6.17 -4.22
N ALA A 114 -15.33 5.45 -3.44
CA ALA A 114 -16.76 5.69 -3.29
C ALA A 114 -17.12 7.05 -2.65
N ALA A 115 -16.19 7.65 -1.89
CA ALA A 115 -16.39 8.97 -1.30
C ALA A 115 -16.15 10.12 -2.28
N VAL A 116 -15.32 9.92 -3.31
CA VAL A 116 -14.89 11.01 -4.21
C VAL A 116 -15.32 10.80 -5.68
N CYS A 117 -15.73 9.59 -6.04
CA CYS A 117 -16.18 9.23 -7.39
C CYS A 117 -17.62 8.71 -7.34
N ASN A 118 -18.41 9.07 -8.34
CA ASN A 118 -19.67 8.40 -8.63
C ASN A 118 -19.43 7.10 -9.43
N PRO A 119 -20.42 6.19 -9.53
CA PRO A 119 -20.21 4.90 -10.19
C PRO A 119 -19.71 4.97 -11.63
N GLU A 120 -20.15 5.95 -12.42
CA GLU A 120 -19.70 6.12 -13.81
C GLU A 120 -18.21 6.48 -13.87
N GLU A 121 -17.77 7.37 -12.99
CA GLU A 121 -16.36 7.75 -12.84
C GLU A 121 -15.50 6.55 -12.44
N VAL A 122 -15.97 5.73 -11.51
CA VAL A 122 -15.27 4.50 -11.10
C VAL A 122 -15.12 3.53 -12.27
N TRP A 123 -16.16 3.35 -13.07
CA TRP A 123 -16.14 2.41 -14.19
C TRP A 123 -15.14 2.84 -15.26
N GLN A 124 -15.17 4.11 -15.67
CA GLN A 124 -14.26 4.64 -16.68
C GLN A 124 -12.83 4.69 -16.14
N MET A 125 -12.60 5.10 -14.89
CA MET A 125 -11.28 5.08 -14.25
C MET A 125 -10.69 3.67 -14.20
N THR A 126 -11.50 2.67 -13.88
CA THR A 126 -11.05 1.27 -13.85
C THR A 126 -10.63 0.79 -15.24
N ASP A 127 -11.40 1.13 -16.29
CA ASP A 127 -11.05 0.78 -17.67
C ASP A 127 -9.76 1.51 -18.11
N GLU A 128 -9.59 2.79 -17.74
CA GLU A 128 -8.36 3.56 -18.01
C GLU A 128 -7.13 2.91 -17.37
N MET A 129 -7.21 2.56 -16.09
CA MET A 129 -6.12 1.89 -15.36
C MET A 129 -5.80 0.51 -15.97
N LEU A 130 -6.83 -0.26 -16.33
CA LEU A 130 -6.67 -1.58 -16.92
C LEU A 130 -5.94 -1.51 -18.27
N VAL A 131 -6.33 -0.59 -19.15
CA VAL A 131 -5.67 -0.38 -20.45
C VAL A 131 -4.23 0.11 -20.25
N ALA A 132 -4.02 1.11 -19.41
CA ALA A 132 -2.72 1.71 -19.17
C ALA A 132 -1.70 0.71 -18.57
N GLN A 133 -2.17 -0.21 -17.73
CA GLN A 133 -1.33 -1.20 -17.04
C GLN A 133 -1.35 -2.59 -17.68
N SER A 134 -1.98 -2.75 -18.86
CA SER A 134 -2.16 -4.05 -19.53
C SER A 134 -0.88 -4.86 -19.68
N GLN A 135 0.28 -4.22 -19.93
CA GLN A 135 1.58 -4.90 -20.02
C GLN A 135 2.00 -5.62 -18.72
N TRP A 136 1.50 -5.16 -17.56
CA TRP A 136 1.80 -5.69 -16.23
C TRP A 136 0.69 -6.61 -15.70
N LEU A 137 -0.41 -6.77 -16.45
CA LEU A 137 -1.60 -7.50 -16.06
C LEU A 137 -1.88 -8.69 -17.01
N PRO A 138 -0.94 -9.65 -17.13
CA PRO A 138 -0.99 -10.69 -18.17
C PRO A 138 -2.16 -11.68 -18.03
N ASN A 139 -2.79 -11.76 -16.85
CA ASN A 139 -3.93 -12.63 -16.59
C ASN A 139 -5.24 -12.12 -17.21
N TYR A 140 -5.33 -10.82 -17.53
CA TYR A 140 -6.47 -10.28 -18.24
C TYR A 140 -6.34 -10.58 -19.72
N ALA A 141 -7.35 -11.24 -20.29
CA ALA A 141 -7.34 -11.61 -21.70
C ALA A 141 -7.20 -10.37 -22.60
N PRO A 142 -6.44 -10.45 -23.71
CA PRO A 142 -6.32 -9.33 -24.65
C PRO A 142 -7.66 -8.76 -25.11
N ASP A 143 -8.66 -9.61 -25.30
CA ASP A 143 -10.03 -9.20 -25.67
C ASP A 143 -10.69 -8.36 -24.57
N ALA A 144 -10.48 -8.69 -23.29
CA ALA A 144 -11.01 -7.91 -22.18
C ALA A 144 -10.38 -6.51 -22.09
N ILE A 145 -9.08 -6.40 -22.41
CA ILE A 145 -8.37 -5.11 -22.52
C ILE A 145 -8.90 -4.32 -23.72
N ALA A 146 -9.09 -4.98 -24.87
CA ALA A 146 -9.63 -4.35 -26.07
C ALA A 146 -11.07 -3.85 -25.84
N ASP A 147 -11.90 -4.61 -25.13
CA ASP A 147 -13.25 -4.21 -24.75
C ASP A 147 -13.25 -3.00 -23.81
N ALA A 148 -12.29 -2.92 -22.87
CA ALA A 148 -12.10 -1.76 -22.03
C ALA A 148 -11.71 -0.52 -22.85
N ALA A 149 -10.75 -0.64 -23.75
CA ALA A 149 -10.36 0.44 -24.66
C ALA A 149 -11.54 0.88 -25.53
N LYS A 150 -12.32 -0.07 -26.05
CA LYS A 150 -13.52 0.23 -26.84
C LYS A 150 -14.57 1.02 -26.03
N ARG A 151 -14.85 0.63 -24.77
CA ARG A 151 -15.78 1.40 -23.92
C ARG A 151 -15.31 2.84 -23.74
N LEU A 152 -14.01 3.03 -23.53
CA LEU A 152 -13.40 4.35 -23.41
C LEU A 152 -13.56 5.20 -24.69
N ASP A 153 -13.36 4.61 -25.86
CA ASP A 153 -13.58 5.27 -27.15
C ASP A 153 -15.06 5.61 -27.39
N ASP A 154 -15.97 4.71 -27.00
CA ASP A 154 -17.42 4.94 -27.09
C ASP A 154 -17.84 6.12 -26.20
N HIS A 155 -17.26 6.26 -24.99
CA HIS A 155 -17.51 7.42 -24.14
C HIS A 155 -17.02 8.74 -24.76
N GLU A 156 -15.87 8.72 -25.44
CA GLU A 156 -15.36 9.87 -26.19
C GLU A 156 -16.29 10.25 -27.34
N ALA A 157 -16.68 9.29 -28.17
CA ALA A 157 -17.56 9.51 -29.31
C ALA A 157 -18.93 10.05 -28.89
N ASN A 158 -19.45 9.60 -27.75
CA ASN A 158 -20.75 10.01 -27.22
C ASN A 158 -20.69 11.26 -26.32
N GLY A 159 -19.51 11.84 -26.10
CA GLY A 159 -19.34 13.01 -25.23
C GLY A 159 -19.64 12.76 -23.75
N THR A 160 -19.55 11.50 -23.30
CA THR A 160 -19.80 11.07 -21.90
C THR A 160 -18.52 10.72 -21.14
N ARG A 161 -17.34 10.97 -21.76
CA ARG A 161 -16.05 10.71 -21.13
C ARG A 161 -15.86 11.61 -19.91
N VAL A 162 -15.63 10.97 -18.76
CA VAL A 162 -15.23 11.63 -17.52
C VAL A 162 -13.88 12.31 -17.72
N ARG A 163 -13.76 13.53 -17.20
CA ARG A 163 -12.54 14.34 -17.26
C ARG A 163 -12.10 14.73 -15.87
N LEU A 164 -10.79 14.84 -15.68
CA LEU A 164 -10.22 15.33 -14.44
C LEU A 164 -10.71 16.76 -14.15
N LEU A 165 -11.26 16.96 -12.96
CA LEU A 165 -11.57 18.28 -12.45
C LEU A 165 -10.29 18.89 -11.86
N HIS A 166 -9.77 19.92 -12.51
CA HIS A 166 -8.70 20.73 -11.92
C HIS A 166 -9.29 21.58 -10.78
N THR A 167 -8.92 21.23 -9.55
CA THR A 167 -9.29 22.00 -8.36
C THR A 167 -8.03 22.43 -7.61
N GLU A 168 -8.05 23.61 -6.98
CA GLU A 168 -6.94 24.06 -6.13
C GLU A 168 -6.83 23.22 -4.84
N GLY A 169 -7.92 22.58 -4.40
CA GLY A 169 -7.98 21.73 -3.21
C GLY A 169 -7.92 22.54 -1.92
N ALA A 170 -8.84 22.29 -0.98
CA ALA A 170 -8.96 23.10 0.25
C ALA A 170 -7.81 22.92 1.26
N ALA A 171 -6.94 21.91 1.07
CA ALA A 171 -5.89 21.52 2.02
C ALA A 171 -4.53 21.30 1.33
N ARG A 172 -4.15 22.11 0.33
CA ARG A 172 -2.79 22.07 -0.21
C ARG A 172 -1.84 22.82 0.73
N LEU A 173 -0.83 22.11 1.21
CA LEU A 173 0.37 22.74 1.76
C LEU A 173 1.24 23.25 0.60
N HIS A 174 1.96 24.35 0.81
CA HIS A 174 2.95 24.86 -0.13
C HIS A 174 3.93 23.74 -0.49
N THR A 175 3.98 23.37 -1.77
CA THR A 175 4.94 22.38 -2.24
C THR A 175 6.30 23.07 -2.26
N ARG A 176 7.16 22.65 -1.35
CA ARG A 176 8.48 23.25 -1.20
C ARG A 176 9.33 23.01 -2.44
N THR A 177 10.06 24.03 -2.89
CA THR A 177 11.02 23.88 -3.99
C THR A 177 12.33 23.23 -3.50
N PRO A 178 13.14 22.65 -4.40
CA PRO A 178 14.47 22.15 -4.05
C PRO A 178 15.36 23.20 -3.37
N GLU A 179 15.26 24.46 -3.79
CA GLU A 179 15.98 25.58 -3.19
C GLU A 179 15.52 25.85 -1.76
N GLU A 180 14.20 25.85 -1.51
CA GLU A 180 13.62 26.00 -0.18
C GLU A 180 13.99 24.82 0.74
N MET A 181 14.13 23.60 0.21
CA MET A 181 14.63 22.45 0.97
C MET A 181 16.12 22.58 1.30
N ALA A 182 16.94 23.04 0.35
CA ALA A 182 18.37 23.24 0.56
C ALA A 182 18.68 24.32 1.60
N GLN A 183 17.92 25.42 1.60
CA GLN A 183 18.06 26.49 2.59
C GLN A 183 17.76 25.99 4.01
N ASP A 184 16.75 25.13 4.19
CA ASP A 184 16.45 24.54 5.49
C ASP A 184 17.52 23.53 5.94
N GLU A 185 18.06 22.72 5.03
CA GLU A 185 19.15 21.80 5.38
C GLU A 185 20.40 22.57 5.82
N MET A 186 20.71 23.69 5.14
CA MET A 186 21.74 24.62 5.58
C MET A 186 21.41 25.25 6.94
N ALA A 187 20.16 25.68 7.16
CA ALA A 187 19.71 26.26 8.42
C ALA A 187 19.77 25.25 9.58
N LYS A 188 19.34 24.00 9.36
CA LYS A 188 19.43 22.89 10.33
C LYS A 188 20.88 22.55 10.64
N ALA A 189 21.74 22.47 9.63
CA ALA A 189 23.17 22.22 9.82
C ALA A 189 23.80 23.33 10.68
N THR A 190 23.44 24.59 10.42
CA THR A 190 23.92 25.76 11.17
C THR A 190 23.40 25.76 12.62
N ALA A 191 22.12 25.45 12.83
CA ALA A 191 21.53 25.34 14.17
C ALA A 191 22.19 24.21 15.00
N LYS A 192 22.47 23.06 14.37
CA LYS A 192 23.14 21.91 15.00
C LYS A 192 24.60 22.18 15.35
N THR A 193 25.25 23.12 14.67
CA THR A 193 26.59 23.62 15.02
C THR A 193 26.57 24.68 16.12
N SER A 194 25.50 25.48 16.24
CA SER A 194 25.35 26.49 17.29
C SER A 194 24.99 25.90 18.66
N ASP A 195 24.29 24.76 18.70
CA ASP A 195 23.89 24.06 19.93
C ASP A 195 25.03 23.22 20.57
N LYS A 196 26.23 23.23 20.00
CA LYS A 196 27.43 22.53 20.50
C LYS A 196 28.48 23.47 21.11
N GLY A 197 28.09 24.69 21.45
CA GLY A 197 28.93 25.69 22.15
C GLY A 197 28.74 25.68 23.65
#